data_AF-A0AAU2C4E1-F1
#
_entry.id   AF-A0AAU2C4E1-F1
#
_cell.length_a   1.000
_cell.length_b   1.000
_cell.length_c   1.000
_cell.angle_alpha   90.00
_cell.angle_beta   90.00
_cell.angle_gamma   90.00
#
_symmetry.space_group_name_H-M   'P 1'
#
loop_
_entity.id
_entity.type
_entity.pdbx_description
1 polymer ?
#
loop_
_entity_poly.entity_id
_entity_poly.type
_entity_poly.pdbx_seq_one_letter_code
_entity_poly.pdbx_strand_id
1 'polypeptide(L)'
;MVAVAALLAGLGIWAGRSEDPDSAADALPDNAASGELPTGPCAPTDTLIPPCGAWWGAAVPYAEDGSLKDAVHSFEKRIGRKLDLVYNYHDMSDTRLDGELLTPDEQELGKDRLLMLAWESTVWTEPHHENWTETQLGWKNIASGELDEKILDPQIRRIKAYGKRVFLSFDQETDARIKEGAGTPEEFVAAYRHVRDRFRELGADNVVWVWTVSGYLGSAADMKALYPGDEYVDWIAMDQYNYYQCHGTTDWKDFLRSQRPSYEWLRENISDEKPVMLAEFATAPDAEAPQRQRDWYTRIPAAVKKLPEVKALVHWNRPTSEKPVCDLTVNEGPGLEGYREAGRNGYFHQPVPPR
;
A
#
# COMPACT_ATOMS: atom_id res chain seq x y z
N MET A 1 9.41 -89.31 -8.81
CA MET A 1 8.92 -87.91 -8.87
C MET A 1 7.47 -87.92 -8.42
N VAL A 2 6.99 -87.26 -7.38
CA VAL A 2 7.55 -86.46 -6.30
C VAL A 2 6.57 -86.68 -5.14
N ALA A 3 7.12 -87.06 -3.99
CA ALA A 3 6.49 -87.13 -2.67
C ALA A 3 6.67 -85.77 -1.98
N VAL A 4 5.96 -85.32 -0.96
CA VAL A 4 4.76 -85.72 -0.21
C VAL A 4 4.49 -84.52 0.71
N ALA A 5 3.21 -84.29 1.00
CA ALA A 5 2.64 -83.66 2.19
C ALA A 5 2.94 -82.19 2.58
N ALA A 6 1.81 -81.56 2.90
CA ALA A 6 1.59 -80.35 3.66
C ALA A 6 2.30 -80.31 5.03
N LEU A 7 2.56 -79.11 5.56
CA LEU A 7 1.92 -78.61 6.78
C LEU A 7 2.30 -77.14 7.10
N LEU A 8 1.44 -76.57 7.94
CA LEU A 8 1.30 -75.21 8.48
C LEU A 8 2.52 -74.65 9.24
N ALA A 9 2.67 -73.32 9.25
CA ALA A 9 2.62 -72.43 10.44
C ALA A 9 3.23 -71.05 10.08
N GLY A 10 2.80 -70.00 10.80
CA GLY A 10 2.98 -68.60 10.42
C GLY A 10 4.19 -67.86 11.01
N LEU A 11 3.97 -66.54 11.17
CA LEU A 11 4.79 -65.47 11.78
C LEU A 11 5.52 -64.56 10.79
N GLY A 12 5.39 -63.24 11.00
CA GLY A 12 6.45 -62.28 10.68
C GLY A 12 5.98 -60.99 10.02
N ILE A 13 5.86 -59.94 10.82
CA ILE A 13 5.57 -58.54 10.47
C ILE A 13 6.88 -57.86 10.03
N TRP A 14 6.86 -56.99 9.01
CA TRP A 14 7.20 -55.54 9.07
C TRP A 14 7.65 -54.94 7.73
N ALA A 15 7.28 -53.67 7.61
CA ALA A 15 7.31 -52.73 6.50
C ALA A 15 8.61 -52.61 5.69
N GLY A 16 8.44 -52.46 4.37
CA GLY A 16 9.22 -51.54 3.56
C GLY A 16 8.26 -50.50 2.98
N ARG A 17 8.39 -49.25 3.42
CA ARG A 17 7.72 -48.08 2.81
C ARG A 17 8.14 -47.98 1.35
N SER A 18 7.18 -47.87 0.45
CA SER A 18 7.39 -47.22 -0.84
C SER A 18 7.63 -45.74 -0.59
N GLU A 19 8.76 -45.22 -1.05
CA GLU A 19 8.98 -43.79 -1.19
C GLU A 19 8.08 -43.29 -2.32
N ASP A 20 7.03 -42.55 -1.97
CA ASP A 20 6.26 -41.74 -2.93
C ASP A 20 7.07 -40.48 -3.25
N PRO A 21 7.36 -40.18 -4.54
CA PRO A 21 8.13 -39.01 -4.93
C PRO A 21 7.30 -37.72 -5.11
N ASP A 22 6.19 -37.55 -4.39
CA ASP A 22 5.28 -36.39 -4.52
C ASP A 22 4.84 -35.81 -3.16
N SER A 23 5.79 -35.37 -2.32
CA SER A 23 5.45 -34.56 -1.14
C SER A 23 6.38 -33.36 -0.91
N ALA A 24 6.90 -32.77 -1.99
CA ALA A 24 7.36 -31.39 -1.93
C ALA A 24 6.12 -30.46 -1.94
N ALA A 25 5.32 -30.53 -0.88
CA ALA A 25 4.43 -29.44 -0.55
C ALA A 25 5.33 -28.23 -0.29
N ASP A 26 5.09 -27.13 -1.01
CA ASP A 26 5.79 -25.85 -0.90
C ASP A 26 5.98 -25.44 0.57
N ALA A 27 7.14 -25.78 1.13
CA ALA A 27 7.54 -25.23 2.40
C ALA A 27 7.79 -23.75 2.17
N LEU A 28 7.01 -22.89 2.85
CA LEU A 28 7.25 -21.45 2.83
C LEU A 28 8.73 -21.19 3.18
N PRO A 29 9.38 -20.21 2.54
CA PRO A 29 10.78 -19.93 2.81
C PRO A 29 10.95 -19.52 4.28
N ASP A 30 12.11 -19.83 4.87
CA ASP A 30 12.38 -19.50 6.28
C ASP A 30 12.26 -17.97 6.51
N ASN A 31 12.76 -17.16 5.55
CA ASN A 31 12.59 -15.71 5.45
C ASN A 31 11.98 -15.34 4.08
N ALA A 32 11.06 -14.37 4.06
CA ALA A 32 10.39 -13.95 2.83
C ALA A 32 11.25 -13.01 1.98
N ALA A 33 12.08 -12.16 2.61
CA ALA A 33 12.77 -11.03 2.00
C ALA A 33 13.98 -11.38 1.10
N SER A 34 13.84 -12.38 0.21
CA SER A 34 14.93 -13.02 -0.53
C SER A 34 15.17 -12.51 -1.97
N GLY A 35 14.44 -11.51 -2.45
CA GLY A 35 14.66 -10.93 -3.78
C GLY A 35 15.99 -10.19 -3.92
N GLU A 36 16.67 -10.33 -5.06
CA GLU A 36 17.86 -9.52 -5.38
C GLU A 36 17.46 -8.04 -5.46
N LEU A 37 17.98 -7.24 -4.53
CA LEU A 37 17.88 -5.79 -4.64
C LEU A 37 18.80 -5.30 -5.77
N PRO A 38 18.38 -4.26 -6.52
CA PRO A 38 19.29 -3.58 -7.45
C PRO A 38 20.59 -3.21 -6.73
N THR A 39 21.71 -3.19 -7.45
CA THR A 39 23.00 -2.77 -6.91
C THR A 39 23.45 -1.46 -7.57
N GLY A 40 24.24 -0.67 -6.86
CA GLY A 40 24.77 0.61 -7.33
C GLY A 40 24.33 1.81 -6.49
N PRO A 41 24.81 3.02 -6.83
CA PRO A 41 24.63 4.22 -5.99
C PRO A 41 23.17 4.68 -5.87
N CYS A 42 22.31 4.28 -6.81
CA CYS A 42 20.88 4.60 -6.81
C CYS A 42 19.99 3.40 -6.46
N ALA A 43 20.59 2.28 -6.05
CA ALA A 43 19.83 1.14 -5.56
C ALA A 43 19.02 1.51 -4.32
N PRO A 44 17.76 1.09 -4.22
CA PRO A 44 16.97 1.36 -3.03
C PRO A 44 17.45 0.55 -1.83
N THR A 45 17.16 1.05 -0.63
CA THR A 45 17.39 0.30 0.62
C THR A 45 16.49 -0.93 0.71
N ASP A 46 16.72 -1.75 1.72
CA ASP A 46 15.83 -2.86 2.11
C ASP A 46 14.44 -2.40 2.51
N THR A 47 14.30 -1.17 3.01
CA THR A 47 13.03 -0.48 3.24
C THR A 47 12.55 0.32 2.02
N LEU A 48 13.05 0.01 0.83
CA LEU A 48 12.63 0.58 -0.45
C LEU A 48 12.85 2.09 -0.59
N ILE A 49 13.81 2.70 0.11
CA ILE A 49 14.14 4.12 -0.03
C ILE A 49 15.03 4.32 -1.25
N PRO A 50 14.61 5.07 -2.30
CA PRO A 50 15.45 5.39 -3.45
C PRO A 50 16.38 6.57 -3.12
N PRO A 51 17.70 6.37 -3.00
CA PRO A 51 18.60 7.44 -2.55
C PRO A 51 18.75 8.57 -3.59
N CYS A 52 18.56 8.28 -4.88
CA CYS A 52 18.74 9.24 -5.97
C CYS A 52 17.48 10.00 -6.39
N GLY A 53 16.33 9.75 -5.75
CA GLY A 53 15.09 10.41 -6.13
C GLY A 53 13.88 9.96 -5.34
N ALA A 54 12.76 9.74 -6.04
CA ALA A 54 11.51 9.29 -5.45
C ALA A 54 10.74 8.36 -6.40
N TRP A 55 9.92 7.48 -5.84
CA TRP A 55 8.97 6.67 -6.61
C TRP A 55 7.83 7.50 -7.16
N TRP A 56 7.40 7.21 -8.38
CA TRP A 56 6.24 7.82 -9.01
C TRP A 56 5.13 6.78 -9.18
N GLY A 57 4.09 6.91 -8.36
CA GLY A 57 2.99 5.95 -8.28
C GLY A 57 1.62 6.56 -8.48
N ALA A 58 0.61 5.69 -8.47
CA ALA A 58 -0.79 6.10 -8.44
C ALA A 58 -1.69 5.06 -7.79
N ALA A 59 -2.79 5.52 -7.19
CA ALA A 59 -3.99 4.76 -6.94
C ALA A 59 -4.96 5.00 -8.11
N VAL A 60 -5.41 3.91 -8.75
CA VAL A 60 -6.34 3.99 -9.89
C VAL A 60 -7.60 3.17 -9.59
N PRO A 61 -8.79 3.66 -9.97
CA PRO A 61 -10.01 2.86 -9.90
C PRO A 61 -9.88 1.59 -10.72
N TYR A 62 -10.50 0.51 -10.27
CA TYR A 62 -10.64 -0.72 -11.02
C TYR A 62 -11.29 -0.47 -12.38
N ALA A 63 -10.95 -1.29 -13.37
CA ALA A 63 -11.63 -1.29 -14.65
C ALA A 63 -13.08 -1.79 -14.49
N GLU A 64 -13.93 -1.53 -15.49
CA GLU A 64 -15.35 -1.93 -15.46
C GLU A 64 -15.55 -3.44 -15.30
N ASP A 65 -14.56 -4.25 -15.70
CA ASP A 65 -14.55 -5.70 -15.54
C ASP A 65 -13.98 -6.19 -14.19
N GLY A 66 -13.62 -5.26 -13.29
CA GLY A 66 -13.02 -5.55 -12.00
C GLY A 66 -11.53 -5.88 -12.07
N SER A 67 -10.83 -5.61 -13.18
CA SER A 67 -9.38 -5.79 -13.25
C SER A 67 -8.62 -4.53 -12.81
N LEU A 68 -7.83 -4.64 -11.75
CA LEU A 68 -6.85 -3.62 -11.37
C LEU A 68 -5.71 -3.54 -12.39
N LYS A 69 -5.23 -4.68 -12.88
CA LYS A 69 -4.13 -4.77 -13.85
C LYS A 69 -4.47 -4.01 -15.13
N ASP A 70 -5.67 -4.22 -15.67
CA ASP A 70 -6.08 -3.56 -16.91
C ASP A 70 -6.32 -2.06 -16.71
N ALA A 71 -6.83 -1.65 -15.54
CA ALA A 71 -6.91 -0.23 -15.17
C ALA A 71 -5.53 0.44 -15.11
N VAL A 72 -4.55 -0.19 -14.44
CA VAL A 72 -3.18 0.31 -14.35
C VAL A 72 -2.54 0.40 -15.73
N HIS A 73 -2.61 -0.65 -16.55
CA HIS A 73 -2.05 -0.62 -17.90
C HIS A 73 -2.72 0.44 -18.80
N SER A 74 -4.03 0.64 -18.66
CA SER A 74 -4.75 1.70 -19.36
C SER A 74 -4.27 3.08 -18.91
N PHE A 75 -4.11 3.29 -17.61
CA PHE A 75 -3.59 4.54 -17.06
C PHE A 75 -2.15 4.80 -17.50
N GLU A 76 -1.27 3.80 -17.48
CA GLU A 76 0.12 3.89 -17.96
C GLU A 76 0.21 4.25 -19.44
N LYS A 77 -0.68 3.68 -20.27
CA LYS A 77 -0.80 4.08 -21.68
C LYS A 77 -1.22 5.55 -21.80
N ARG A 78 -2.10 6.05 -20.93
CA ARG A 78 -2.45 7.48 -20.87
C ARG A 78 -1.25 8.29 -20.44
N ILE A 79 -0.58 8.01 -19.32
CA ILE A 79 0.55 8.83 -18.86
C ILE A 79 1.85 8.62 -19.65
N GLY A 80 1.89 7.65 -20.56
CA GLY A 80 3.03 7.40 -21.44
C GLY A 80 4.29 6.93 -20.71
N ARG A 81 4.13 6.34 -19.52
CA ARG A 81 5.19 5.68 -18.75
C ARG A 81 4.59 4.58 -17.88
N LYS A 82 5.43 3.63 -17.48
CA LYS A 82 5.13 2.70 -16.41
C LYS A 82 5.20 3.42 -15.05
N LEU A 83 4.30 3.09 -14.14
CA LEU A 83 4.37 3.50 -12.74
C LEU A 83 5.47 2.73 -12.03
N ASP A 84 6.08 3.36 -11.03
CA ASP A 84 7.04 2.68 -10.15
C ASP A 84 6.30 1.95 -9.01
N LEU A 85 5.17 2.50 -8.58
CA LEU A 85 4.39 2.08 -7.42
C LEU A 85 2.88 2.09 -7.75
N VAL A 86 2.16 1.04 -7.38
CA VAL A 86 0.69 0.96 -7.44
C VAL A 86 0.17 0.88 -6.02
N TYR A 87 -0.81 1.72 -5.68
CA TYR A 87 -1.49 1.71 -4.39
C TYR A 87 -2.92 1.16 -4.55
N ASN A 88 -3.25 0.13 -3.78
CA ASN A 88 -4.57 -0.50 -3.76
C ASN A 88 -5.04 -0.72 -2.32
N TYR A 89 -6.35 -0.85 -2.13
CA TYR A 89 -7.02 -0.87 -0.83
C TYR A 89 -7.71 -2.21 -0.63
N HIS A 90 -7.70 -2.65 0.62
CA HIS A 90 -8.30 -3.89 1.07
C HIS A 90 -8.97 -3.69 2.43
N ASP A 91 -9.97 -4.50 2.70
CA ASP A 91 -10.62 -4.63 3.99
C ASP A 91 -10.24 -5.96 4.66
N MET A 92 -10.90 -6.26 5.78
CA MET A 92 -10.74 -7.50 6.52
C MET A 92 -11.93 -8.46 6.30
N SER A 93 -12.63 -8.33 5.18
CA SER A 93 -13.66 -9.29 4.76
C SER A 93 -13.04 -10.61 4.25
N ASP A 94 -13.88 -11.55 3.84
CA ASP A 94 -13.49 -12.78 3.14
C ASP A 94 -13.75 -12.70 1.63
N THR A 95 -13.99 -11.50 1.10
CA THR A 95 -14.25 -11.30 -0.33
C THR A 95 -12.95 -11.36 -1.14
N ARG A 96 -13.02 -11.93 -2.35
CA ARG A 96 -11.83 -12.27 -3.16
C ARG A 96 -10.98 -11.08 -3.62
N LEU A 97 -11.56 -9.88 -3.71
CA LEU A 97 -10.83 -8.69 -4.18
C LEU A 97 -10.53 -7.72 -3.02
N ASP A 98 -11.50 -7.50 -2.15
CA ASP A 98 -11.33 -6.53 -1.06
C ASP A 98 -10.71 -7.19 0.17
N GLY A 99 -11.11 -8.42 0.53
CA GLY A 99 -10.62 -9.15 1.70
C GLY A 99 -9.34 -9.97 1.50
N GLU A 100 -8.78 -10.01 0.28
CA GLU A 100 -7.55 -10.73 -0.03
C GLU A 100 -6.43 -9.78 -0.48
N LEU A 101 -5.42 -9.59 0.36
CA LEU A 101 -4.17 -8.93 -0.03
C LEU A 101 -3.47 -9.74 -1.12
N LEU A 102 -2.74 -9.07 -2.03
CA LEU A 102 -2.00 -9.73 -3.12
C LEU A 102 -2.90 -10.57 -4.02
N THR A 103 -3.95 -9.95 -4.53
CA THR A 103 -4.80 -10.48 -5.59
C THR A 103 -3.96 -10.90 -6.83
N PRO A 104 -4.50 -11.74 -7.73
CA PRO A 104 -3.79 -12.13 -8.94
C PRO A 104 -3.30 -10.95 -9.80
N ASP A 105 -4.08 -9.87 -9.88
CA ASP A 105 -3.70 -8.67 -10.63
C ASP A 105 -2.55 -7.92 -9.95
N GLU A 106 -2.54 -7.82 -8.62
CA GLU A 106 -1.44 -7.22 -7.87
C GLU A 106 -0.15 -8.04 -8.02
N GLN A 107 -0.24 -9.37 -7.97
CA GLN A 107 0.92 -10.23 -8.19
C GLN A 107 1.50 -10.08 -9.61
N GLU A 108 0.64 -9.89 -10.62
CA GLU A 108 1.05 -9.61 -11.99
C GLU A 108 1.74 -8.25 -12.10
N LEU A 109 1.10 -7.18 -11.60
CA LEU A 109 1.65 -5.83 -11.59
C LEU A 109 2.96 -5.73 -10.82
N GLY A 110 3.03 -6.43 -9.69
CA GLY A 110 4.18 -6.44 -8.79
C GLY A 110 5.38 -7.23 -9.33
N LYS A 111 5.29 -7.89 -10.49
CA LYS A 111 6.48 -8.44 -11.16
C LYS A 111 7.50 -7.34 -11.44
N ASP A 112 7.03 -6.16 -11.85
CA ASP A 112 7.89 -5.08 -12.31
C ASP A 112 7.49 -3.68 -11.78
N ARG A 113 6.64 -3.64 -10.76
CA ARG A 113 6.28 -2.47 -9.93
C ARG A 113 6.46 -2.77 -8.45
N LEU A 114 6.51 -1.72 -7.64
CA LEU A 114 6.27 -1.77 -6.21
C LEU A 114 4.75 -1.81 -5.96
N LEU A 115 4.34 -2.44 -4.88
CA LEU A 115 2.95 -2.45 -4.42
C LEU A 115 2.88 -1.76 -3.06
N MET A 116 1.89 -0.90 -2.88
CA MET A 116 1.41 -0.45 -1.58
C MET A 116 0.01 -1.01 -1.39
N LEU A 117 -0.19 -1.68 -0.26
CA LEU A 117 -1.46 -2.29 0.11
C LEU A 117 -1.98 -1.52 1.33
N ALA A 118 -3.09 -0.82 1.18
CA ALA A 118 -3.87 -0.35 2.32
C ALA A 118 -4.68 -1.51 2.85
N TRP A 119 -4.69 -1.69 4.16
CA TRP A 119 -5.44 -2.74 4.81
C TRP A 119 -6.21 -2.18 5.99
N GLU A 120 -7.52 -2.10 5.80
CA GLU A 120 -8.45 -1.47 6.73
C GLU A 120 -9.07 -2.52 7.66
N SER A 121 -9.13 -2.22 8.95
CA SER A 121 -9.75 -3.02 10.01
C SER A 121 -11.27 -2.98 9.98
N THR A 122 -11.82 -3.06 8.78
CA THR A 122 -13.22 -2.87 8.49
C THR A 122 -13.74 -3.99 7.60
N VAL A 123 -15.06 -4.06 7.43
CA VAL A 123 -15.72 -4.84 6.39
C VAL A 123 -16.55 -3.87 5.57
N TRP A 124 -16.19 -3.68 4.32
CA TRP A 124 -16.89 -2.76 3.42
C TRP A 124 -18.26 -3.33 3.05
N THR A 125 -19.23 -2.43 2.93
CA THR A 125 -20.59 -2.83 2.52
C THR A 125 -20.70 -2.95 1.01
N GLU A 126 -19.93 -2.13 0.28
CA GLU A 126 -19.90 -2.09 -1.17
C GLU A 126 -18.49 -2.45 -1.69
N PRO A 127 -18.37 -3.07 -2.87
CA PRO A 127 -17.08 -3.42 -3.44
C PRO A 127 -16.13 -2.23 -3.59
N HIS A 128 -14.83 -2.46 -3.39
CA HIS A 128 -13.78 -1.44 -3.57
C HIS A 128 -14.04 -0.14 -2.79
N HIS A 129 -14.64 -0.28 -1.61
CA HIS A 129 -15.01 0.78 -0.69
C HIS A 129 -15.90 1.87 -1.34
N GLU A 130 -16.76 1.48 -2.30
CA GLU A 130 -17.69 2.42 -2.92
C GLU A 130 -18.62 3.05 -1.86
N ASN A 131 -18.89 4.35 -1.99
CA ASN A 131 -19.68 5.15 -1.04
C ASN A 131 -19.16 5.24 0.40
N TRP A 132 -17.97 4.71 0.72
CA TRP A 132 -17.32 4.86 2.02
C TRP A 132 -18.11 4.25 3.19
N THR A 133 -18.85 3.17 2.94
CA THR A 133 -19.69 2.47 3.92
C THR A 133 -19.04 1.18 4.39
N GLU A 134 -18.97 1.00 5.71
CA GLU A 134 -18.24 -0.10 6.31
C GLU A 134 -18.73 -0.43 7.73
N THR A 135 -18.38 -1.61 8.22
CA THR A 135 -18.47 -2.00 9.62
C THR A 135 -17.08 -2.04 10.23
N GLN A 136 -16.90 -1.38 11.37
CA GLN A 136 -15.64 -1.38 12.13
C GLN A 136 -15.45 -2.70 12.88
N LEU A 137 -14.29 -3.36 12.73
CA LEU A 137 -13.96 -4.56 13.50
C LEU A 137 -13.42 -4.25 14.90
N GLY A 138 -12.95 -3.03 15.11
CA GLY A 138 -12.49 -2.52 16.40
C GLY A 138 -11.04 -2.91 16.71
N TRP A 139 -10.19 -1.91 16.93
CA TRP A 139 -8.75 -2.09 17.17
C TRP A 139 -8.45 -2.95 18.39
N LYS A 140 -9.30 -2.91 19.42
CA LYS A 140 -9.17 -3.79 20.59
C LYS A 140 -9.21 -5.28 20.22
N ASN A 141 -10.02 -5.66 19.24
CA ASN A 141 -10.16 -7.06 18.82
C ASN A 141 -8.96 -7.52 17.99
N ILE A 142 -8.35 -6.59 17.25
CA ILE A 142 -7.05 -6.84 16.59
C ILE A 142 -5.95 -6.97 17.63
N ALA A 143 -5.84 -6.00 18.53
CA ALA A 143 -4.80 -5.96 19.57
C ALA A 143 -4.86 -7.14 20.55
N SER A 144 -6.03 -7.78 20.73
CA SER A 144 -6.19 -8.96 21.58
C SER A 144 -5.78 -10.27 20.89
N GLY A 145 -5.52 -10.25 19.57
CA GLY A 145 -5.29 -11.43 18.75
C GLY A 145 -6.55 -12.21 18.37
N GLU A 146 -7.75 -11.68 18.64
CA GLU A 146 -9.02 -12.36 18.33
C GLU A 146 -9.16 -12.66 16.83
N LEU A 147 -8.58 -11.81 15.99
CA LEU A 147 -8.68 -11.89 14.53
C LEU A 147 -7.50 -12.59 13.87
N ASP A 148 -6.51 -13.06 14.65
CA ASP A 148 -5.24 -13.58 14.12
C ASP A 148 -5.43 -14.76 13.18
N GLU A 149 -5.97 -15.87 13.70
CA GLU A 149 -6.04 -17.13 12.94
C GLU A 149 -6.95 -17.04 11.71
N LYS A 150 -8.01 -16.23 11.80
CA LYS A 150 -9.07 -16.17 10.77
C LYS A 150 -8.79 -15.12 9.70
N ILE A 151 -8.23 -13.97 10.08
CA ILE A 151 -8.08 -12.82 9.20
C ILE A 151 -6.60 -12.55 8.93
N LEU A 152 -5.76 -12.38 9.96
CA LEU A 152 -4.39 -11.94 9.74
C LEU A 152 -3.49 -13.03 9.15
N ASP A 153 -3.50 -14.21 9.76
CA ASP A 153 -2.63 -15.32 9.41
C ASP A 153 -2.69 -15.74 7.94
N PRO A 154 -3.87 -15.87 7.29
CA PRO A 154 -3.96 -16.17 5.86
C PRO A 154 -3.28 -15.10 4.99
N GLN A 155 -3.48 -13.82 5.31
CA GLN A 155 -2.90 -12.71 4.54
C GLN A 155 -1.38 -12.64 4.73
N ILE A 156 -0.91 -12.82 5.97
CA ILE A 156 0.52 -12.86 6.30
C ILE A 156 1.23 -13.99 5.56
N ARG A 157 0.65 -15.20 5.56
CA ARG A 157 1.23 -16.34 4.81
C ARG A 157 1.28 -16.08 3.32
N ARG A 158 0.27 -15.40 2.75
CA ARG A 158 0.26 -15.02 1.33
C ARG A 158 1.34 -13.99 1.00
N ILE A 159 1.52 -12.96 1.84
CA ILE A 159 2.60 -11.98 1.71
C ILE A 159 3.97 -12.66 1.85
N LYS A 160 4.14 -13.55 2.82
CA LYS A 160 5.37 -14.34 2.98
C LYS A 160 5.69 -15.14 1.71
N ALA A 161 4.70 -15.86 1.17
CA ALA A 161 4.86 -16.66 -0.04
C ALA A 161 5.20 -15.81 -1.27
N TYR A 162 4.75 -14.55 -1.31
CA TYR A 162 5.06 -13.64 -2.41
C TYR A 162 6.54 -13.31 -2.52
N GLY A 163 7.23 -13.18 -1.37
CA GLY A 163 8.69 -13.03 -1.24
C GLY A 163 9.28 -11.69 -1.71
N LYS A 164 8.61 -10.99 -2.63
CA LYS A 164 9.00 -9.61 -2.99
C LYS A 164 8.52 -8.64 -1.91
N ARG A 165 9.29 -7.57 -1.71
CA ARG A 165 8.96 -6.49 -0.77
C ARG A 165 7.73 -5.71 -1.22
N VAL A 166 6.83 -5.42 -0.28
CA VAL A 166 5.63 -4.59 -0.46
C VAL A 166 5.55 -3.53 0.63
N PHE A 167 4.97 -2.37 0.32
CA PHE A 167 4.51 -1.44 1.34
C PHE A 167 3.16 -1.91 1.88
N LEU A 168 2.98 -1.85 3.20
CA LEU A 168 1.70 -2.14 3.85
C LEU A 168 1.33 -0.94 4.74
N SER A 169 0.15 -0.37 4.51
CA SER A 169 -0.43 0.70 5.30
C SER A 169 -1.65 0.16 6.04
N PHE A 170 -1.53 0.00 7.36
CA PHE A 170 -2.65 -0.42 8.20
C PHE A 170 -3.45 0.80 8.64
N ASP A 171 -4.75 0.82 8.32
CA ASP A 171 -5.72 1.82 8.79
C ASP A 171 -5.29 3.29 8.57
N GLN A 172 -5.16 3.66 7.29
CA GLN A 172 -4.80 5.01 6.85
C GLN A 172 -5.83 6.09 7.24
N GLU A 173 -5.35 7.33 7.43
CA GLU A 173 -6.14 8.55 7.70
C GLU A 173 -7.07 8.51 8.95
N THR A 174 -6.86 7.56 9.85
CA THR A 174 -7.72 7.41 11.04
C THR A 174 -7.69 8.62 11.98
N ASP A 175 -6.68 9.48 11.87
CA ASP A 175 -6.59 10.76 12.59
C ASP A 175 -7.72 11.75 12.22
N ALA A 176 -8.14 11.77 10.95
CA ALA A 176 -9.22 12.66 10.53
C ALA A 176 -10.60 12.03 10.72
N ARG A 177 -10.66 10.72 10.94
CA ARG A 177 -11.91 9.93 10.92
C ARG A 177 -11.83 8.73 11.87
N ILE A 178 -11.66 8.97 13.17
CA ILE A 178 -11.94 7.93 14.16
C ILE A 178 -13.44 7.64 14.11
N LYS A 179 -13.81 6.60 13.38
CA LYS A 179 -15.21 6.21 13.20
C LYS A 179 -15.75 5.54 14.45
N GLU A 180 -17.04 5.68 14.67
CA GLU A 180 -17.73 4.98 15.75
C GLU A 180 -17.50 3.46 15.61
N GLY A 181 -17.06 2.82 16.69
CA GLY A 181 -16.73 1.39 16.70
C GLY A 181 -15.26 1.05 16.42
N ALA A 182 -14.43 1.99 15.94
CA ALA A 182 -13.00 1.74 15.71
C ALA A 182 -12.21 1.53 17.01
N GLY A 183 -12.41 2.41 18.01
CA GLY A 183 -11.70 2.37 19.29
C GLY A 183 -11.02 3.70 19.65
N THR A 184 -10.07 3.67 20.58
CA THR A 184 -9.27 4.84 20.98
C THR A 184 -7.88 4.86 20.29
N PRO A 185 -7.18 6.01 20.27
CA PRO A 185 -5.81 6.05 19.76
C PRO A 185 -4.85 5.06 20.41
N GLU A 186 -5.00 4.78 21.71
CA GLU A 186 -4.20 3.77 22.40
C GLU A 186 -4.50 2.35 21.88
N GLU A 187 -5.77 2.06 21.56
CA GLU A 187 -6.17 0.79 20.96
C GLU A 187 -5.65 0.67 19.53
N PHE A 188 -5.66 1.75 18.73
CA PHE A 188 -5.00 1.77 17.41
C PHE A 188 -3.51 1.44 17.52
N VAL A 189 -2.79 2.11 18.42
CA VAL A 189 -1.36 1.86 18.62
C VAL A 189 -1.12 0.40 19.02
N ALA A 190 -1.95 -0.16 19.90
CA ALA A 190 -1.85 -1.56 20.28
C ALA A 190 -2.12 -2.50 19.08
N ALA A 191 -3.14 -2.20 18.26
CA ALA A 191 -3.50 -2.99 17.09
C ALA A 191 -2.40 -2.95 16.01
N TYR A 192 -1.89 -1.77 15.68
CA TYR A 192 -0.81 -1.59 14.71
C TYR A 192 0.43 -2.41 15.13
N ARG A 193 0.81 -2.30 16.41
CA ARG A 193 1.95 -3.05 16.97
C ARG A 193 1.71 -4.55 16.90
N HIS A 194 0.52 -5.01 17.29
CA HIS A 194 0.14 -6.42 17.24
C HIS A 194 0.20 -6.98 15.82
N VAL A 195 -0.37 -6.28 14.83
CA VAL A 195 -0.32 -6.69 13.42
C VAL A 195 1.13 -6.87 12.98
N ARG A 196 2.00 -5.87 13.21
CA ARG A 196 3.42 -5.96 12.84
C ARG A 196 4.18 -7.07 13.56
N ASP A 197 3.93 -7.23 14.85
CA ASP A 197 4.53 -8.31 15.64
C ASP A 197 4.08 -9.68 15.13
N ARG A 198 2.84 -9.83 14.68
CA ARG A 198 2.31 -11.07 14.08
C ARG A 198 2.98 -11.40 12.74
N PHE A 199 3.24 -10.41 11.89
CA PHE A 199 4.04 -10.61 10.67
C PHE A 199 5.45 -11.12 10.99
N ARG A 200 6.09 -10.54 12.01
CA ARG A 200 7.41 -10.99 12.48
C ARG A 200 7.37 -12.42 13.01
N GLU A 201 6.36 -12.77 13.82
CA GLU A 201 6.19 -14.13 14.37
C GLU A 201 6.06 -15.20 13.28
N LEU A 202 5.36 -14.89 12.18
CA LEU A 202 5.19 -15.80 11.04
C LEU A 202 6.36 -15.75 10.04
N GLY A 203 7.38 -14.90 10.28
CA GLY A 203 8.55 -14.75 9.42
C GLY A 203 8.24 -14.09 8.08
N ALA A 204 7.26 -13.19 8.03
CA ALA A 204 6.93 -12.37 6.87
C ALA A 204 7.69 -11.03 6.96
N ASP A 205 8.98 -11.06 6.66
CA ASP A 205 9.92 -9.92 6.75
C ASP A 205 10.01 -9.08 5.45
N ASN A 206 9.19 -9.39 4.45
CA ASN A 206 9.11 -8.67 3.17
C ASN A 206 8.08 -7.51 3.18
N VAL A 207 7.71 -7.01 4.36
CA VAL A 207 6.80 -5.87 4.50
C VAL A 207 7.58 -4.63 4.93
N VAL A 208 7.38 -3.53 4.19
CA VAL A 208 7.78 -2.19 4.58
C VAL A 208 6.57 -1.47 5.18
N TRP A 209 6.66 -1.14 6.45
CA TRP A 209 5.54 -0.62 7.25
C TRP A 209 5.35 0.88 7.04
N VAL A 210 4.17 1.26 6.56
CA VAL A 210 3.81 2.66 6.31
C VAL A 210 2.74 3.10 7.30
N TRP A 211 3.00 4.16 8.04
CA TRP A 211 1.99 4.82 8.87
C TRP A 211 1.47 6.05 8.14
N THR A 212 0.22 5.99 7.69
CA THR A 212 -0.39 6.99 6.81
C THR A 212 -1.40 7.85 7.56
N VAL A 213 -1.18 9.16 7.58
CA VAL A 213 -2.11 10.14 8.16
C VAL A 213 -2.81 10.96 7.10
N SER A 214 -3.94 11.55 7.45
CA SER A 214 -4.56 12.55 6.59
C SER A 214 -3.66 13.77 6.38
N GLY A 215 -2.76 14.07 7.32
CA GLY A 215 -1.96 15.30 7.29
C GLY A 215 -2.78 16.59 7.55
N TYR A 216 -4.08 16.48 7.87
CA TYR A 216 -4.91 17.63 8.20
C TYR A 216 -4.49 18.20 9.56
N LEU A 217 -3.94 19.41 9.58
CA LEU A 217 -3.43 19.98 10.83
C LEU A 217 -4.51 20.25 11.90
N GLY A 218 -5.80 20.19 11.55
CA GLY A 218 -6.88 20.22 12.52
C GLY A 218 -6.99 18.95 13.38
N SER A 219 -6.48 17.81 12.90
CA SER A 219 -6.36 16.52 13.62
C SER A 219 -4.94 16.28 14.15
N ALA A 220 -4.11 17.32 14.32
CA ALA A 220 -2.72 17.19 14.75
C ALA A 220 -2.54 16.46 16.09
N ALA A 221 -3.46 16.66 17.04
CA ALA A 221 -3.42 15.94 18.31
C ALA A 221 -3.64 14.43 18.12
N ASP A 222 -4.60 14.05 17.26
CA ASP A 222 -4.92 12.66 16.96
C ASP A 222 -3.80 12.00 16.15
N MET A 223 -3.25 12.67 15.14
CA MET A 223 -2.05 12.21 14.41
C MET A 223 -0.91 11.87 15.38
N LYS A 224 -0.67 12.73 16.37
CA LYS A 224 0.39 12.47 17.37
C LYS A 224 0.05 11.29 18.29
N ALA A 225 -1.20 11.15 18.71
CA ALA A 225 -1.65 10.08 19.59
C ALA A 225 -1.66 8.71 18.91
N LEU A 226 -1.88 8.68 17.60
CA LEU A 226 -1.95 7.45 16.79
C LEU A 226 -0.58 6.92 16.36
N TYR A 227 0.52 7.67 16.56
CA TYR A 227 1.83 7.23 16.10
C TYR A 227 2.33 5.98 16.88
N PRO A 228 2.57 4.83 16.23
CA PRO A 228 2.89 3.59 16.93
C PRO A 228 4.36 3.51 17.39
N GLY A 229 5.20 4.47 16.99
CA GLY A 229 6.61 4.59 17.38
C GLY A 229 7.58 4.19 16.26
N ASP A 230 8.80 4.76 16.28
CA ASP A 230 9.82 4.57 15.24
C ASP A 230 10.22 3.11 15.02
N GLU A 231 10.18 2.28 16.06
CA GLU A 231 10.48 0.86 15.94
C GLU A 231 9.47 0.12 15.07
N TYR A 232 8.23 0.63 14.94
CA TYR A 232 7.10 0.02 14.24
C TYR A 232 6.83 0.58 12.84
N VAL A 233 7.47 1.68 12.47
CA VAL A 233 7.21 2.41 11.23
C VAL A 233 8.49 2.50 10.41
N ASP A 234 8.44 2.07 9.15
CA ASP A 234 9.54 2.25 8.20
C ASP A 234 9.38 3.56 7.43
N TRP A 235 8.13 3.93 7.08
CA TRP A 235 7.77 5.14 6.35
C TRP A 235 6.61 5.89 7.00
N ILE A 236 6.69 7.22 7.02
CA ILE A 236 5.55 8.08 7.33
C ILE A 236 4.89 8.47 6.01
N ALA A 237 3.57 8.41 5.92
CA ALA A 237 2.83 8.87 4.76
C ALA A 237 1.79 9.94 5.12
N MET A 238 1.48 10.80 4.15
CA MET A 238 0.43 11.80 4.31
C MET A 238 -0.38 12.01 3.04
N ASP A 239 -1.65 12.35 3.23
CA ASP A 239 -2.64 12.44 2.15
C ASP A 239 -3.16 13.87 2.02
N GLN A 240 -2.51 14.65 1.14
CA GLN A 240 -2.76 16.08 1.02
C GLN A 240 -3.13 16.50 -0.40
N TYR A 241 -4.20 17.29 -0.48
CA TYR A 241 -4.85 17.65 -1.73
C TYR A 241 -4.97 19.16 -1.90
N ASN A 242 -4.96 19.63 -3.16
CA ASN A 242 -5.51 20.93 -3.50
C ASN A 242 -6.98 20.79 -3.90
N TYR A 243 -7.89 20.94 -2.94
CA TYR A 243 -9.34 20.89 -3.14
C TYR A 243 -9.94 22.20 -3.67
N TYR A 244 -9.23 22.99 -4.50
CA TYR A 244 -9.77 24.25 -5.01
C TYR A 244 -11.20 24.08 -5.57
N GLN A 245 -12.15 24.86 -5.05
CA GLN A 245 -13.61 24.79 -5.27
C GLN A 245 -14.30 23.47 -4.88
N CYS A 246 -13.59 22.34 -4.85
CA CYS A 246 -14.04 21.16 -4.15
C CYS A 246 -14.21 21.46 -2.65
N HIS A 247 -15.29 20.98 -2.03
CA HIS A 247 -15.64 21.32 -0.64
C HIS A 247 -15.76 22.83 -0.31
N GLY A 248 -15.91 23.70 -1.32
CA GLY A 248 -16.27 25.12 -1.14
C GLY A 248 -15.12 26.09 -0.82
N THR A 249 -13.86 25.64 -0.82
CA THR A 249 -12.71 26.54 -0.67
C THR A 249 -12.43 27.33 -1.95
N THR A 250 -12.07 28.61 -1.83
CA THR A 250 -11.62 29.46 -2.94
C THR A 250 -10.11 29.73 -2.93
N ASP A 251 -9.37 29.11 -2.01
CA ASP A 251 -7.90 29.22 -1.95
C ASP A 251 -7.26 28.17 -2.87
N TRP A 252 -6.68 28.62 -3.98
CA TRP A 252 -5.86 27.76 -4.83
C TRP A 252 -4.50 27.54 -4.17
N LYS A 253 -4.19 26.29 -3.83
CA LYS A 253 -2.87 25.90 -3.30
C LYS A 253 -2.01 25.32 -4.41
N ASP A 254 -0.85 25.92 -4.68
CA ASP A 254 0.20 25.21 -5.42
C ASP A 254 0.71 23.99 -4.64
N PHE A 255 1.49 23.13 -5.29
CA PHE A 255 1.98 21.88 -4.70
C PHE A 255 2.69 22.10 -3.35
N LEU A 256 3.54 23.12 -3.21
CA LEU A 256 4.21 23.33 -1.92
C LEU A 256 3.25 23.87 -0.87
N ARG A 257 2.32 24.74 -1.24
CA ARG A 257 1.29 25.24 -0.31
C ARG A 257 0.32 24.15 0.15
N SER A 258 0.10 23.10 -0.64
CA SER A 258 -0.73 21.96 -0.25
C SER A 258 0.02 20.93 0.57
N GLN A 259 1.33 20.72 0.36
CA GLN A 259 2.07 19.63 1.02
C GLN A 259 2.93 20.09 2.21
N ARG A 260 3.63 21.22 2.07
CA ARG A 260 4.71 21.61 3.01
C ARG A 260 4.25 21.75 4.47
N PRO A 261 3.09 22.35 4.81
CA PRO A 261 2.71 22.54 6.22
C PRO A 261 2.60 21.21 6.99
N SER A 262 1.93 20.21 6.39
CA SER A 262 1.77 18.89 6.99
C SER A 262 3.09 18.14 7.07
N TYR A 263 3.90 18.21 6.01
CA TYR A 263 5.26 17.66 6.00
C TYR A 263 6.11 18.25 7.14
N GLU A 264 6.21 19.58 7.27
CA GLU A 264 6.99 20.24 8.31
C GLU A 264 6.52 19.86 9.72
N TRP A 265 5.20 19.77 9.91
CA TRP A 265 4.63 19.34 11.18
C TRP A 265 5.03 17.90 11.53
N LEU A 266 4.96 16.96 10.58
CA LEU A 266 5.38 15.57 10.78
C LEU A 266 6.86 15.46 11.11
N ARG A 267 7.72 16.25 10.46
CA ARG A 267 9.15 16.30 10.78
C ARG A 267 9.42 16.79 12.20
N GLU A 268 8.72 17.85 12.61
CA GLU A 268 8.92 18.45 13.93
C GLU A 268 8.33 17.61 15.07
N ASN A 269 7.20 16.92 14.83
CA ASN A 269 6.40 16.33 15.91
C ASN A 269 6.41 14.81 15.96
N ILE A 270 6.77 14.14 14.86
CA ILE A 270 6.74 12.68 14.74
C ILE A 270 8.15 12.13 14.51
N SER A 271 8.79 12.46 13.39
CA SER A 271 10.16 12.00 13.10
C SER A 271 10.83 12.85 12.02
N ASP A 272 12.05 13.31 12.32
CA ASP A 272 12.92 14.05 11.41
C ASP A 272 13.92 13.15 10.67
N GLU A 273 13.78 11.82 10.76
CA GLU A 273 14.65 10.85 10.08
C GLU A 273 13.92 9.99 9.05
N LYS A 274 12.67 9.56 9.35
CA LYS A 274 11.95 8.59 8.50
C LYS A 274 11.69 9.13 7.09
N PRO A 275 11.75 8.28 6.04
CA PRO A 275 11.29 8.66 4.71
C PRO A 275 9.79 8.98 4.73
N VAL A 276 9.40 9.94 3.89
CA VAL A 276 8.03 10.41 3.71
C VAL A 276 7.49 9.99 2.35
N MET A 277 6.29 9.44 2.36
CA MET A 277 5.49 9.19 1.17
C MET A 277 4.32 10.18 1.12
N LEU A 278 4.09 10.80 -0.05
CA LEU A 278 2.80 11.41 -0.34
C LEU A 278 1.92 10.28 -0.86
N ALA A 279 1.24 9.55 0.04
CA ALA A 279 0.52 8.32 -0.33
C ALA A 279 -0.75 8.63 -1.11
N GLU A 280 -1.30 9.82 -0.92
CA GLU A 280 -2.27 10.40 -1.80
C GLU A 280 -2.00 11.89 -2.03
N PHE A 281 -1.92 12.28 -3.31
CA PHE A 281 -1.94 13.68 -3.70
C PHE A 281 -2.67 13.88 -5.02
N ALA A 282 -3.38 15.01 -5.12
CA ALA A 282 -3.93 15.49 -6.37
C ALA A 282 -4.32 16.97 -6.27
N THR A 283 -4.65 17.56 -7.42
CA THR A 283 -5.24 18.90 -7.50
C THR A 283 -6.55 18.86 -8.28
N ALA A 284 -7.56 19.50 -7.71
CA ALA A 284 -8.80 19.81 -8.42
C ALA A 284 -8.52 20.69 -9.65
N PRO A 285 -9.37 20.61 -10.69
CA PRO A 285 -9.30 21.48 -11.84
C PRO A 285 -9.77 22.89 -11.47
N ASP A 286 -9.31 23.87 -12.24
CA ASP A 286 -9.83 25.23 -12.21
C ASP A 286 -10.40 25.52 -13.61
N ALA A 287 -11.73 25.50 -13.74
CA ALA A 287 -12.39 25.71 -15.03
C ALA A 287 -12.12 27.11 -15.62
N GLU A 288 -11.88 28.10 -14.75
CA GLU A 288 -11.59 29.48 -15.15
C GLU A 288 -10.11 29.67 -15.51
N ALA A 289 -9.22 28.79 -15.03
CA ALA A 289 -7.81 28.79 -15.39
C ALA A 289 -7.23 27.36 -15.54
N PRO A 290 -7.63 26.59 -16.58
CA PRO A 290 -7.27 25.17 -16.70
C PRO A 290 -5.76 24.89 -16.71
N GLN A 291 -4.96 25.83 -17.20
CA GLN A 291 -3.50 25.74 -17.21
C GLN A 291 -2.87 25.71 -15.81
N ARG A 292 -3.56 26.20 -14.77
CA ARG A 292 -3.03 26.10 -13.40
C ARG A 292 -2.95 24.66 -12.92
N GLN A 293 -3.83 23.78 -13.37
CA GLN A 293 -3.77 22.34 -13.05
C GLN A 293 -2.53 21.70 -13.71
N ARG A 294 -2.26 21.99 -14.99
CA ARG A 294 -1.02 21.58 -15.67
C ARG A 294 0.21 22.06 -14.91
N ASP A 295 0.25 23.35 -14.62
CA ASP A 295 1.35 24.01 -13.93
C ASP A 295 1.60 23.49 -12.52
N TRP A 296 0.55 23.02 -11.85
CA TRP A 296 0.66 22.41 -10.53
C TRP A 296 1.51 21.15 -10.59
N TYR A 297 1.22 20.26 -11.55
CA TYR A 297 1.97 19.02 -11.76
C TYR A 297 3.39 19.28 -12.30
N THR A 298 3.56 20.16 -13.31
CA THR A 298 4.90 20.40 -13.90
C THR A 298 5.90 21.01 -12.91
N ARG A 299 5.43 21.65 -11.83
CA ARG A 299 6.28 22.19 -10.76
C ARG A 299 6.75 21.15 -9.75
N ILE A 300 6.14 19.96 -9.70
CA ILE A 300 6.46 18.91 -8.71
C ILE A 300 7.95 18.57 -8.68
N PRO A 301 8.66 18.31 -9.80
CA PRO A 301 10.07 17.92 -9.74
C PRO A 301 10.99 18.97 -9.08
N ALA A 302 10.67 20.25 -9.20
CA ALA A 302 11.42 21.33 -8.56
C ALA A 302 10.96 21.56 -7.11
N ALA A 303 9.67 21.37 -6.84
CA ALA A 303 9.06 21.54 -5.53
C ALA A 303 9.47 20.44 -4.55
N VAL A 304 9.40 19.17 -4.95
CA VAL A 304 9.68 18.03 -4.08
C VAL A 304 11.10 18.04 -3.53
N LYS A 305 12.07 18.61 -4.26
CA LYS A 305 13.46 18.78 -3.79
C LYS A 305 13.59 19.71 -2.58
N LYS A 306 12.54 20.47 -2.25
CA LYS A 306 12.45 21.32 -1.05
C LYS A 306 11.78 20.61 0.12
N LEU A 307 11.32 19.39 -0.07
CA LEU A 307 10.77 18.49 0.94
C LEU A 307 11.73 17.29 1.04
N PRO A 308 12.88 17.44 1.73
CA PRO A 308 13.82 16.33 1.90
C PRO A 308 13.11 15.13 2.53
N GLU A 309 13.64 13.94 2.34
CA GLU A 309 12.95 12.70 2.72
C GLU A 309 11.58 12.42 2.08
N VAL A 310 11.03 13.28 1.22
CA VAL A 310 9.94 12.85 0.33
C VAL A 310 10.52 11.95 -0.77
N LYS A 311 10.21 10.65 -0.65
CA LYS A 311 10.82 9.55 -1.40
C LYS A 311 9.81 8.71 -2.19
N ALA A 312 8.52 9.03 -2.09
CA ALA A 312 7.47 8.45 -2.92
C ALA A 312 6.31 9.44 -3.08
N LEU A 313 5.75 9.51 -4.28
CA LEU A 313 4.59 10.33 -4.60
C LEU A 313 3.57 9.45 -5.32
N VAL A 314 2.39 9.29 -4.75
CA VAL A 314 1.33 8.44 -5.25
C VAL A 314 0.11 9.30 -5.58
N HIS A 315 -0.18 9.41 -6.87
CA HIS A 315 -1.29 10.22 -7.34
C HIS A 315 -2.63 9.52 -7.10
N TRP A 316 -3.58 10.24 -6.52
CA TRP A 316 -4.96 9.78 -6.41
C TRP A 316 -5.73 10.06 -7.70
N ASN A 317 -6.00 9.03 -8.50
CA ASN A 317 -6.64 9.16 -9.81
C ASN A 317 -8.15 8.80 -9.76
N ARG A 318 -8.91 9.36 -8.81
CA ARG A 318 -10.36 9.16 -8.69
C ARG A 318 -11.09 10.47 -8.33
N PRO A 319 -12.30 10.74 -8.87
CA PRO A 319 -13.11 11.86 -8.40
C PRO A 319 -13.57 11.67 -6.95
N THR A 320 -13.67 12.74 -6.17
CA THR A 320 -14.18 12.68 -4.78
C THR A 320 -15.67 13.03 -4.66
N SER A 321 -16.29 13.47 -5.75
CA SER A 321 -17.74 13.57 -5.90
C SER A 321 -18.13 13.65 -7.38
N GLU A 322 -19.42 13.60 -7.68
CA GLU A 322 -19.95 13.82 -9.05
C GLU A 322 -19.73 15.24 -9.58
N LYS A 323 -19.33 16.20 -8.72
CA LYS A 323 -19.10 17.58 -9.13
C LYS A 323 -17.79 17.67 -9.94
N PRO A 324 -17.79 18.30 -11.13
CA PRO A 324 -16.57 18.44 -11.94
C PRO A 324 -15.40 19.13 -11.22
N VAL A 325 -15.69 20.04 -10.28
CA VAL A 325 -14.67 20.72 -9.46
C VAL A 325 -13.98 19.79 -8.45
N CYS A 326 -14.46 18.55 -8.31
CA CYS A 326 -13.89 17.49 -7.47
C CYS A 326 -13.35 16.31 -8.29
N ASP A 327 -13.15 16.49 -9.60
CA ASP A 327 -12.46 15.52 -10.44
C ASP A 327 -10.94 15.63 -10.22
N LEU A 328 -10.38 14.72 -9.44
CA LEU A 328 -8.94 14.71 -9.16
C LEU A 328 -8.14 13.91 -10.18
N THR A 329 -8.79 13.36 -11.22
CA THR A 329 -8.13 12.48 -12.18
C THR A 329 -7.19 13.25 -13.11
N VAL A 330 -6.19 12.54 -13.63
CA VAL A 330 -5.31 12.98 -14.73
C VAL A 330 -5.53 12.11 -15.96
N ASN A 331 -6.79 11.85 -16.31
CA ASN A 331 -7.15 11.00 -17.44
C ASN A 331 -7.07 11.72 -18.80
N GLU A 332 -7.22 13.05 -18.81
CA GLU A 332 -7.17 13.89 -20.00
C GLU A 332 -6.84 15.36 -19.65
N GLY A 333 -6.79 16.21 -20.67
CA GLY A 333 -6.66 17.66 -20.51
C GLY A 333 -5.33 18.13 -19.88
N PRO A 334 -5.31 19.37 -19.34
CA PRO A 334 -4.11 19.99 -18.81
C PRO A 334 -3.48 19.22 -17.63
N GLY A 335 -4.30 18.58 -16.79
CA GLY A 335 -3.83 17.71 -15.70
C GLY A 335 -2.97 16.55 -16.22
N LEU A 336 -3.45 15.81 -17.22
CA LEU A 336 -2.69 14.74 -17.86
C LEU A 336 -1.40 15.25 -18.52
N GLU A 337 -1.44 16.39 -19.21
CA GLU A 337 -0.25 17.00 -19.82
C GLU A 337 0.82 17.31 -18.76
N GLY A 338 0.42 17.93 -17.65
CA GLY A 338 1.33 18.27 -16.56
C GLY A 338 1.89 17.05 -15.85
N TYR A 339 1.04 16.04 -15.60
CA TYR A 339 1.45 14.79 -14.96
C TYR A 339 2.44 13.99 -15.83
N ARG A 340 2.19 13.91 -17.15
CA ARG A 340 3.11 13.32 -18.14
C ARG A 340 4.47 14.00 -18.12
N GLU A 341 4.50 15.33 -18.12
CA GLU A 341 5.73 16.11 -18.12
C GLU A 341 6.52 15.92 -16.82
N ALA A 342 5.85 16.01 -15.67
CA ALA A 342 6.46 15.81 -14.36
C ALA A 342 7.07 14.41 -14.23
N GLY A 343 6.30 13.38 -14.60
CA GLY A 343 6.71 11.99 -14.52
C GLY A 343 7.89 11.63 -15.43
N ARG A 344 8.28 12.43 -16.42
CA ARG A 344 9.48 12.18 -17.24
C ARG A 344 10.77 12.67 -16.60
N ASN A 345 10.68 13.39 -15.48
CA ASN A 345 11.86 13.90 -14.80
C ASN A 345 12.70 12.74 -14.25
N GLY A 346 14.02 12.76 -14.47
CA GLY A 346 14.92 11.69 -14.01
C GLY A 346 14.92 11.48 -12.49
N TYR A 347 14.47 12.47 -11.71
CA TYR A 347 14.24 12.30 -10.27
C TYR A 347 13.22 11.18 -9.95
N PHE A 348 12.32 10.88 -10.88
CA PHE A 348 11.29 9.84 -10.78
C PHE A 348 11.58 8.60 -11.64
N HIS A 349 12.83 8.39 -12.05
CA HIS A 349 13.28 7.21 -12.79
C HIS A 349 14.27 6.40 -11.94
N GLN A 350 13.75 5.81 -10.86
CA GLN A 350 14.54 5.05 -9.90
C GLN A 350 14.53 3.55 -10.27
N PRO A 351 15.58 2.77 -9.92
CA PRO A 351 15.62 1.36 -10.24
C PRO A 351 14.66 0.57 -9.34
N VAL A 352 13.46 0.29 -9.85
CA VAL A 352 12.47 -0.56 -9.19
C VAL A 352 13.05 -1.96 -9.01
N PRO A 353 13.07 -2.53 -7.79
CA PRO A 353 13.50 -3.89 -7.56
C PRO A 353 12.71 -4.90 -8.41
N PRO A 354 13.39 -5.77 -9.17
CA PRO A 354 12.72 -6.86 -9.87
C PRO A 354 12.16 -7.87 -8.87
N ARG A 355 11.33 -8.80 -9.36
CA ARG A 355 10.99 -10.01 -8.62
C ARG A 355 12.06 -11.08 -8.82
#